data_AF-A0A0Q6Z8Q6-F1
#
_entry.id   AF-A0A0Q6Z8Q6-F1
#
_cell.length_a   1.000
_cell.length_b   1.000
_cell.length_c   1.000
_cell.angle_alpha   90.00
_cell.angle_beta   90.00
_cell.angle_gamma   90.00
#
_symmetry.space_group_name_H-M   'P 1'
#
loop_
_entity.id
_entity.type
_entity.pdbx_description
1 polymer ?
#
loop_
_entity_poly.entity_id
_entity_poly.type
_entity_poly.pdbx_seq_one_letter_code
_entity_poly.pdbx_strand_id
1 'polypeptide(L)'
;MHRMQDTKLNRRNRAFLRLFGNTPFTIGLHPDPRMVSEVGTVQDCDAMVKAVKRRIKICAAVCGAAVLLSLVLSKKEPYVPPPVAYQSAGAVESVQLHETAFSTSTSVTTSAGVFQVSGAVTASPGDQAKISVNAEGSHTSSNLCVESRFKAHCYRLR
;
A
#
# COMPACT_ATOMS: atom_id res chain seq x y z
N MET A 1 32.38 22.25 -42.72
CA MET A 1 31.76 21.19 -41.88
C MET A 1 30.97 21.72 -40.67
N HIS A 2 31.34 22.84 -40.04
CA HIS A 2 30.62 23.39 -38.87
C HIS A 2 29.14 23.75 -39.08
N ARG A 3 28.78 24.36 -40.22
CA ARG A 3 27.41 24.83 -40.52
C ARG A 3 26.33 23.73 -40.50
N MET A 4 26.69 22.47 -40.79
CA MET A 4 25.74 21.35 -40.75
C MET A 4 25.50 20.78 -39.34
N GLN A 5 26.44 20.96 -38.41
CA GLN A 5 26.27 20.50 -37.02
C GLN A 5 25.35 21.45 -36.24
N ASP A 6 25.49 22.77 -36.49
CA ASP A 6 24.69 23.80 -35.82
C ASP A 6 23.19 23.71 -36.16
N THR A 7 22.86 23.34 -37.39
CA THR A 7 21.47 23.17 -37.84
C THR A 7 20.79 21.96 -37.19
N LYS A 8 21.51 20.84 -37.02
CA LYS A 8 21.01 19.67 -36.30
C LYS A 8 20.81 19.94 -34.81
N LEU A 9 21.76 20.62 -34.18
CA LEU A 9 21.68 20.99 -32.76
C LEU A 9 20.52 21.96 -32.50
N ASN A 10 20.37 22.98 -33.34
CA ASN A 10 19.26 23.94 -33.25
C ASN A 10 17.89 23.24 -33.37
N ARG A 11 17.74 22.30 -34.32
CA ARG A 11 16.51 21.53 -34.49
C ARG A 11 16.17 20.71 -33.23
N ARG A 12 17.16 20.08 -32.60
CA ARG A 12 16.98 19.32 -31.35
C ARG A 12 16.62 20.23 -30.17
N ASN A 13 17.28 21.37 -30.05
CA ASN A 13 17.02 22.31 -28.96
C ASN A 13 15.61 22.93 -29.08
N ARG A 14 15.18 23.30 -30.30
CA ARG A 14 13.81 23.76 -30.54
C ARG A 14 12.77 22.68 -30.29
N ALA A 15 13.02 21.44 -30.69
CA ALA A 15 12.13 20.32 -30.38
C ALA A 15 12.02 20.10 -28.85
N PHE A 16 13.13 20.19 -28.12
CA PHE A 16 13.13 20.12 -26.67
C PHE A 16 12.31 21.24 -26.03
N LEU A 17 12.49 22.50 -26.46
CA LEU A 17 11.73 23.63 -25.92
C LEU A 17 10.23 23.55 -26.23
N ARG A 18 9.83 22.98 -27.37
CA ARG A 18 8.41 22.73 -27.68
C ARG A 18 7.78 21.68 -26.76
N LEU A 19 8.51 20.61 -26.45
CA LEU A 19 8.03 19.55 -25.56
C LEU A 19 7.99 20.01 -24.10
N PHE A 20 9.00 20.77 -23.66
CA PHE A 20 9.13 21.16 -22.26
C PHE A 20 8.64 22.58 -21.96
N GLY A 21 8.23 23.36 -22.96
CA GLY A 21 7.81 24.75 -22.83
C GLY A 21 6.63 24.98 -21.90
N ASN A 22 5.79 23.95 -21.71
CA ASN A 22 4.58 24.01 -20.87
C ASN A 22 4.76 23.29 -19.52
N THR A 23 5.98 22.94 -19.16
CA THR A 23 6.22 22.20 -17.92
C THR A 23 6.38 23.17 -16.75
N PRO A 24 6.12 22.74 -15.50
CA PRO A 24 6.38 23.58 -14.34
C PRO A 24 7.85 24.03 -14.24
N PHE A 25 8.77 23.32 -14.91
CA PHE A 25 10.19 23.67 -14.96
C PHE A 25 10.47 24.95 -15.76
N THR A 26 9.58 25.36 -16.65
CA THR A 26 9.73 26.56 -17.48
C THR A 26 9.03 27.80 -16.91
N ILE A 27 8.21 27.65 -15.87
CA ILE A 27 7.52 28.77 -15.22
C ILE A 27 8.55 29.75 -14.65
N GLY A 28 8.38 31.05 -14.97
CA GLY A 28 9.27 32.11 -14.53
C GLY A 28 10.65 32.14 -15.21
N LEU A 29 10.84 31.46 -16.34
CA LEU A 29 11.99 31.71 -17.23
C LEU A 29 11.66 32.89 -18.16
N HIS A 30 12.56 33.87 -18.21
CA HIS A 30 12.53 34.95 -19.19
C HIS A 30 13.75 34.85 -20.12
N PRO A 31 13.58 35.07 -21.45
CA PRO A 31 12.31 35.19 -22.19
C PRO A 31 11.50 33.87 -22.24
N ASP A 32 10.23 33.95 -22.65
CA ASP A 32 9.33 32.78 -22.71
C ASP A 32 9.94 31.67 -23.62
N PRO A 33 10.09 30.43 -23.12
CA PRO A 33 10.64 29.32 -23.89
C PRO A 33 9.89 29.04 -25.21
N ARG A 34 8.60 29.37 -25.31
CA ARG A 34 7.84 29.27 -26.56
C ARG A 34 8.34 30.27 -27.59
N MET A 35 8.50 31.54 -27.21
CA MET A 35 9.04 32.58 -28.09
C MET A 35 10.46 32.25 -28.56
N VAL A 36 11.31 31.77 -27.65
CA VAL A 36 12.69 31.36 -28.00
C VAL A 36 12.69 30.21 -29.00
N SER A 37 11.74 29.27 -28.89
CA SER A 37 11.65 28.13 -29.83
C SER A 37 11.19 28.51 -31.24
N GLU A 38 10.45 29.62 -31.37
CA GLU A 38 9.89 30.11 -32.64
C GLU A 38 10.82 31.09 -33.32
N VAL A 39 11.24 32.15 -32.62
CA VAL A 39 11.94 33.31 -33.18
C VAL A 39 13.39 33.42 -32.68
N GLY A 40 13.77 32.69 -31.63
CA GLY A 40 15.08 32.81 -30.98
C GLY A 40 16.28 32.33 -31.81
N THR A 41 17.45 32.88 -31.50
CA THR A 41 18.72 32.47 -32.13
C THR A 41 19.16 31.09 -31.61
N VAL A 42 20.16 30.48 -32.28
CA VAL A 42 20.71 29.18 -31.86
C VAL A 42 21.31 29.25 -30.46
N GLN A 43 21.95 30.38 -30.11
CA GLN A 43 22.55 30.60 -28.80
C GLN A 43 21.48 30.74 -27.71
N ASP A 44 20.39 31.46 -27.98
CA ASP A 44 19.28 31.62 -27.04
C ASP A 44 18.60 30.27 -26.75
N CYS A 45 18.43 29.45 -27.80
CA CYS A 45 17.88 28.10 -27.65
C CYS A 45 18.79 27.21 -26.77
N ASP A 46 20.11 27.26 -26.95
CA ASP A 46 21.05 26.46 -26.16
C ASP A 46 21.11 26.90 -24.68
N ALA A 47 21.15 28.22 -24.44
CA ALA A 47 21.12 28.77 -23.09
C ALA A 47 19.82 28.38 -22.35
N MET A 48 18.67 28.46 -23.04
CA MET A 48 17.38 28.08 -22.48
C MET A 48 17.30 26.58 -22.16
N VAL A 49 17.75 25.73 -23.07
CA VAL A 49 17.80 24.27 -22.84
C VAL A 49 18.69 23.92 -21.64
N LYS A 50 19.84 24.61 -21.48
CA LYS A 50 20.71 24.43 -20.31
C LYS A 50 20.02 24.85 -19.01
N ALA A 51 19.29 25.97 -19.01
CA ALA A 51 18.54 26.45 -17.84
C ALA A 51 17.44 25.44 -17.42
N VAL A 52 16.66 24.94 -18.38
CA VAL A 52 15.61 23.93 -18.13
C VAL A 52 16.22 22.62 -17.61
N LYS A 53 17.30 22.13 -18.23
CA LYS A 53 18.00 20.92 -17.77
C LYS A 53 18.55 21.07 -16.35
N ARG A 54 19.06 22.24 -15.99
CA ARG A 54 19.53 22.52 -14.63
C ARG A 54 18.39 22.43 -13.61
N ARG A 55 17.23 23.01 -13.91
CA ARG A 55 16.04 22.93 -13.05
C ARG A 55 15.55 21.50 -12.87
N ILE A 56 15.48 20.72 -13.95
CA ILE A 56 15.11 19.29 -13.89
C ILE A 56 16.06 18.52 -12.96
N LYS A 57 17.37 18.72 -13.09
CA LYS A 57 18.36 18.06 -12.23
C LYS A 57 18.18 18.42 -10.75
N ILE A 58 17.93 19.69 -10.45
CA ILE A 58 17.69 20.16 -9.07
C ILE A 58 16.42 19.51 -8.51
N CYS A 59 15.30 19.54 -9.25
CA CYS A 59 14.06 18.92 -8.79
C CYS A 59 14.21 17.41 -8.58
N ALA A 60 14.88 16.71 -9.49
CA ALA A 60 15.16 15.28 -9.34
C ALA A 60 16.00 14.99 -8.09
N ALA A 61 17.01 15.80 -7.80
CA ALA A 61 17.83 15.66 -6.59
C ALA A 61 17.02 15.91 -5.31
N VAL A 62 16.17 16.93 -5.28
CA VAL A 62 15.30 17.24 -4.13
C VAL A 62 14.28 16.13 -3.89
N CYS A 63 13.58 15.68 -4.94
CA CYS A 63 12.64 14.57 -4.83
C CYS A 63 13.33 13.28 -4.39
N GLY A 64 14.52 12.97 -4.95
CA GLY A 64 15.30 11.80 -4.54
C GLY A 64 15.70 11.86 -3.06
N ALA A 65 16.17 13.01 -2.59
CA ALA A 65 16.51 13.21 -1.18
C ALA A 65 15.29 13.06 -0.25
N ALA A 66 14.13 13.59 -0.65
CA ALA A 66 12.89 13.46 0.11
C ALA A 66 12.46 12.00 0.26
N VAL A 67 12.49 11.22 -0.85
CA VAL A 67 12.15 9.79 -0.82
C VAL A 67 13.10 9.01 0.08
N LEU A 68 14.42 9.26 -0.03
CA LEU A 68 15.41 8.61 0.84
C LEU A 68 15.18 8.95 2.31
N LEU A 69 14.87 10.21 2.61
CA LEU A 69 14.57 10.65 3.98
C LEU A 69 13.30 9.97 4.53
N SER A 70 12.25 9.82 3.73
CA SER A 70 11.03 9.10 4.11
C SER A 70 11.28 7.62 4.43
N LEU A 71 12.21 6.98 3.71
CA LEU A 71 12.60 5.60 3.98
C LEU A 71 13.41 5.48 5.28
N VAL A 72 14.32 6.41 5.55
CA VAL A 72 15.13 6.42 6.79
C VAL A 72 14.28 6.74 8.02
N LEU A 73 13.31 7.66 7.90
CA LEU A 73 12.44 8.06 9.00
C LEU A 73 11.27 7.11 9.24
N SER A 74 11.01 6.15 8.34
CA SER A 74 10.04 5.07 8.59
C SER A 74 10.60 4.10 9.63
N LYS A 75 10.61 4.52 10.89
CA LYS A 75 10.70 3.62 12.03
C LYS A 75 9.41 2.82 12.05
N LYS A 76 9.45 1.61 11.49
CA LYS A 76 8.44 0.61 11.80
C LYS A 76 8.63 0.28 13.28
N GLU A 77 7.77 0.82 14.14
CA GLU A 77 7.68 0.30 15.49
C GLU A 77 7.44 -1.21 15.38
N PRO A 78 8.16 -2.04 16.16
CA PRO A 78 7.89 -3.46 16.20
C PRO A 78 6.44 -3.63 16.64
N TYR A 79 5.62 -4.21 15.77
CA TYR A 79 4.26 -4.61 16.13
C TYR A 79 4.36 -5.62 17.28
N VAL A 80 4.00 -5.18 18.49
CA VAL A 80 3.82 -6.05 19.64
C VAL A 80 2.35 -6.46 19.61
N PRO A 81 2.02 -7.71 19.24
CA PRO A 81 0.64 -8.16 19.29
C PRO A 81 0.15 -8.04 20.75
N PRO A 82 -1.09 -7.55 20.97
CA PRO A 82 -1.67 -7.52 22.30
C PRO A 82 -1.74 -8.94 22.88
N PRO A 83 -1.61 -9.10 24.21
CA PRO A 83 -1.76 -10.41 24.83
C PRO A 83 -3.16 -10.95 24.54
N VAL A 84 -3.22 -12.07 23.81
CA VAL A 84 -4.48 -12.76 23.53
C VAL A 84 -5.00 -13.32 24.86
N ALA A 85 -6.13 -12.80 25.33
CA ALA A 85 -6.80 -13.34 26.50
C ALA A 85 -7.53 -14.63 26.06
N TYR A 86 -7.10 -15.76 26.61
CA TYR A 86 -7.75 -17.05 26.40
C TYR A 86 -8.70 -17.36 27.56
N GLN A 87 -9.97 -17.58 27.25
CA GLN A 87 -10.95 -18.11 28.18
C GLN A 87 -11.27 -19.56 27.78
N SER A 88 -11.33 -20.49 28.75
CA SER A 88 -11.72 -21.86 28.46
C SER A 88 -13.21 -21.93 28.08
N ALA A 89 -13.53 -22.55 26.94
CA ALA A 89 -14.91 -22.91 26.57
C ALA A 89 -15.21 -24.38 26.91
N GLY A 90 -14.24 -25.12 27.44
CA GLY A 90 -14.40 -26.52 27.82
C GLY A 90 -14.47 -27.48 26.63
N ALA A 91 -15.04 -28.66 26.83
CA ALA A 91 -15.07 -29.71 25.83
C ALA A 91 -16.26 -29.53 24.88
N VAL A 92 -16.05 -29.80 23.59
CA VAL A 92 -17.12 -29.85 22.58
C VAL A 92 -18.02 -31.04 22.88
N GLU A 93 -19.33 -30.79 22.90
CA GLU A 93 -20.36 -31.82 23.10
C GLU A 93 -21.06 -32.15 21.78
N SER A 94 -21.38 -31.13 20.99
CA SER A 94 -21.99 -31.30 19.67
C SER A 94 -21.71 -30.12 18.74
N VAL A 95 -21.84 -30.37 17.44
CA VAL A 95 -21.62 -29.39 16.37
C VAL A 95 -22.78 -29.47 15.40
N GLN A 96 -23.43 -28.34 15.12
CA GLN A 96 -24.55 -28.24 14.19
C GLN A 96 -24.24 -27.24 13.08
N LEU A 97 -24.14 -27.72 11.85
CA LEU A 97 -23.91 -26.89 10.67
C LEU A 97 -25.24 -26.29 10.18
N HIS A 98 -25.26 -24.97 10.03
CA HIS A 98 -26.35 -24.21 9.44
C HIS A 98 -25.89 -23.68 8.08
N GLU A 99 -26.41 -24.28 7.02
CA GLU A 99 -26.11 -23.86 5.65
C GLU A 99 -27.33 -23.20 5.03
N THR A 100 -27.11 -22.01 4.48
CA THR A 100 -28.08 -21.26 3.68
C THR A 100 -27.45 -20.94 2.33
N ALA A 101 -28.25 -20.59 1.32
CA ALA A 101 -27.74 -20.26 -0.01
C ALA A 101 -26.68 -19.14 -0.05
N PHE A 102 -26.57 -18.32 1.01
CA PHE A 102 -25.69 -17.16 1.07
C PHE A 102 -24.71 -17.16 2.26
N SER A 103 -24.82 -18.13 3.18
CA SER A 103 -24.02 -18.15 4.41
C SER A 103 -23.95 -19.54 5.00
N THR A 104 -22.77 -19.88 5.51
CA THR A 104 -22.53 -21.06 6.35
C THR A 104 -22.17 -20.59 7.76
N SER A 105 -22.90 -21.04 8.76
CA SER A 105 -22.56 -20.85 10.18
C SER A 105 -22.65 -22.17 10.91
N THR A 106 -21.94 -22.30 12.03
CA THR A 106 -21.96 -23.51 12.83
C THR A 106 -22.23 -23.16 14.28
N SER A 107 -23.15 -23.88 14.92
CA SER A 107 -23.38 -23.82 16.35
C SER A 107 -22.56 -24.92 17.01
N VAL A 108 -21.62 -24.53 17.88
CA VAL A 108 -20.77 -25.45 18.64
C VAL A 108 -21.25 -25.43 20.08
N THR A 109 -21.83 -26.54 20.53
CA THR A 109 -22.19 -26.75 21.93
C THR A 109 -20.98 -27.28 22.66
N THR A 110 -20.61 -26.61 23.73
CA THR A 110 -19.51 -26.97 24.62
C THR A 110 -20.02 -27.06 26.05
N SER A 111 -19.23 -27.64 26.95
CA SER A 111 -19.58 -27.71 28.38
C SER A 111 -19.75 -26.33 29.05
N ALA A 112 -19.21 -25.25 28.45
CA ALA A 112 -19.41 -23.89 28.95
C ALA A 112 -20.64 -23.18 28.36
N GLY A 113 -21.18 -23.66 27.23
CA GLY A 113 -22.29 -23.02 26.54
C GLY A 113 -22.30 -23.28 25.03
N VAL A 114 -23.23 -22.62 24.34
CA VAL A 114 -23.40 -22.72 22.88
C VAL A 114 -22.80 -21.49 22.20
N PHE A 115 -21.95 -21.72 21.21
CA PHE A 115 -21.24 -20.67 20.48
C PHE A 115 -21.56 -20.75 18.99
N GLN A 116 -22.01 -19.63 18.41
CA GLN A 116 -22.22 -19.54 16.97
C GLN A 116 -20.97 -18.98 16.29
N VAL A 117 -20.43 -19.71 15.32
CA VAL A 117 -19.25 -19.30 14.57
C VAL A 117 -19.51 -19.25 13.07
N SER A 118 -18.70 -18.47 12.37
CA SER A 118 -18.75 -18.37 10.91
C SER A 118 -18.01 -19.54 10.24
N GLY A 119 -18.63 -20.12 9.21
CA GLY A 119 -18.07 -21.24 8.43
C GLY A 119 -18.38 -22.61 9.01
N ALA A 120 -17.82 -23.64 8.37
CA ALA A 120 -17.94 -25.04 8.79
C ALA A 120 -16.85 -25.39 9.80
N VAL A 121 -17.25 -25.86 10.99
CA VAL A 121 -16.31 -26.29 12.04
C VAL A 121 -16.06 -27.78 11.92
N THR A 122 -14.78 -28.15 11.90
CA THR A 122 -14.37 -29.55 12.09
C THR A 122 -14.01 -29.77 13.56
N ALA A 123 -14.86 -30.45 14.30
CA ALA A 123 -14.64 -30.84 15.69
C ALA A 123 -15.41 -32.11 16.04
N SER A 124 -14.91 -32.88 16.99
CA SER A 124 -15.55 -34.09 17.53
C SER A 124 -15.90 -33.89 19.01
N PRO A 125 -16.92 -34.61 19.52
CA PRO A 125 -17.21 -34.61 20.95
C PRO A 125 -15.95 -34.98 21.78
N GLY A 126 -15.64 -34.18 22.79
CA GLY A 126 -14.45 -34.30 23.62
C GLY A 126 -13.25 -33.46 23.19
N ASP A 127 -13.28 -32.83 22.01
CA ASP A 127 -12.25 -31.87 21.61
C ASP A 127 -12.29 -30.63 22.52
N GLN A 128 -11.14 -30.03 22.83
CA GLN A 128 -11.07 -28.88 23.73
C GLN A 128 -11.28 -27.58 22.96
N ALA A 129 -12.07 -26.66 23.52
CA ALA A 129 -12.34 -25.35 22.95
C ALA A 129 -11.91 -24.21 23.88
N LYS A 130 -11.41 -23.13 23.30
CA LYS A 130 -10.97 -21.91 23.98
C LYS A 130 -11.48 -20.70 23.22
N ILE A 131 -11.88 -19.65 23.91
CA ILE A 131 -12.24 -18.37 23.32
C ILE A 131 -11.01 -17.48 23.37
N SER A 132 -10.56 -17.00 22.23
CA SER A 132 -9.54 -15.95 22.13
C SER A 132 -10.22 -14.61 21.89
N VAL A 133 -9.96 -13.62 22.74
CA VAL A 133 -10.38 -12.24 22.49
C VAL A 133 -9.18 -11.46 21.98
N ASN A 134 -9.25 -11.03 20.72
CA ASN A 134 -8.26 -10.17 20.10
C ASN A 134 -8.79 -8.73 20.12
N ALA A 135 -8.17 -7.89 20.95
CA ALA A 135 -8.43 -6.46 20.97
C ALA A 135 -7.39 -5.76 20.07
N GLU A 136 -7.74 -5.53 18.79
CA GLU A 136 -6.91 -4.71 17.90
C GLU A 136 -7.49 -3.28 17.88
N GLY A 137 -6.86 -2.38 18.64
CA GLY A 137 -7.29 -0.98 18.75
C GLY A 137 -8.70 -0.85 19.34
N SER A 138 -9.62 -0.22 18.60
CA SER A 138 -11.03 -0.05 19.01
C SER A 138 -11.94 -1.23 18.63
N HIS A 139 -11.41 -2.25 17.94
CA HIS A 139 -12.19 -3.40 17.50
C HIS A 139 -11.85 -4.63 18.35
N THR A 140 -12.82 -5.08 19.13
CA THR A 140 -12.78 -6.38 19.81
C THR A 140 -13.36 -7.44 18.90
N SER A 141 -12.54 -8.44 18.55
CA SER A 141 -12.98 -9.64 17.85
C SER A 141 -12.79 -10.86 18.75
N SER A 142 -13.83 -11.67 18.87
CA SER A 142 -13.80 -12.90 19.65
C SER A 142 -13.81 -14.09 18.68
N ASN A 143 -12.93 -15.06 18.91
CA ASN A 143 -12.86 -16.29 18.12
C ASN A 143 -12.96 -17.50 19.06
N LEU A 144 -13.61 -18.56 18.58
CA LEU A 144 -13.61 -19.88 19.20
C LEU A 144 -12.53 -20.73 18.54
N CYS A 145 -11.49 -21.04 19.28
CA CYS A 145 -10.42 -21.94 18.90
C CYS A 145 -10.73 -23.36 19.38
N VAL A 146 -10.85 -24.29 18.46
CA VAL A 146 -11.05 -25.70 18.76
C VAL A 146 -9.77 -26.46 18.50
N GLU A 147 -9.27 -27.16 19.52
CA GLU A 147 -8.15 -28.08 19.46
C GLU A 147 -8.68 -29.47 19.10
N SER A 148 -8.95 -29.68 17.81
CA SER A 148 -9.35 -31.00 17.31
C SER A 148 -8.14 -31.86 16.97
N ARG A 149 -8.28 -33.19 17.14
CA ARG A 149 -7.29 -34.17 16.69
C ARG A 149 -6.97 -34.08 15.20
N PHE A 150 -7.93 -33.59 14.39
CA PHE A 150 -7.74 -33.42 12.96
C PHE A 150 -6.99 -32.12 12.63
N LYS A 151 -7.41 -31.01 13.22
CA LYS A 151 -6.82 -29.69 12.99
C LYS A 151 -7.20 -28.71 14.09
N ALA A 152 -6.22 -28.03 14.67
CA ALA A 152 -6.46 -26.88 15.53
C ALA A 152 -6.79 -25.64 14.67
N HIS A 153 -7.94 -25.00 14.92
CA HIS A 153 -8.33 -23.81 14.17
C HIS A 153 -9.22 -22.87 14.99
N CYS A 154 -9.15 -21.57 14.70
CA CYS A 154 -9.95 -20.53 15.34
C CYS A 154 -11.00 -19.98 14.38
N TYR A 155 -12.24 -20.04 14.81
CA TYR A 155 -13.40 -19.60 14.05
C TYR A 155 -13.95 -18.32 14.66
N ARG A 156 -14.31 -17.35 13.82
CA ARG A 156 -14.85 -16.08 14.30
C ARG A 156 -16.24 -16.26 14.90
N LEU A 157 -16.45 -15.78 16.13
CA LEU A 157 -17.76 -15.74 16.78
C LEU A 157 -18.64 -14.69 16.10
N ARG A 158 -19.93 -14.99 15.98
CA ARG A 158 -20.94 -14.12 15.37
C ARG A 158 -21.76 -13.38 16.41
#